data_AF-A0A960PBN3-F1
#
_entry.id   AF-A0A960PBN3-F1
#
_cell.length_a   1.000
_cell.length_b   1.000
_cell.length_c   1.000
_cell.angle_alpha   90.00
_cell.angle_beta   90.00
_cell.angle_gamma   90.00
#
_symmetry.space_group_name_H-M   'P 1'
#
loop_
_entity.id
_entity.type
_entity.pdbx_description
1 polymer ?
#
loop_
_entity_poly.entity_id
_entity_poly.type
_entity_poly.pdbx_seq_one_letter_code
_entity_poly.pdbx_strand_id
1 'polypeptide(L)'
;GNSFSQGQQTTIQMITVAVDPVTPANIYLGTNAGVYRSTDSGANFIAQNSGLPDSGAVLVISIAIDKRDGTIYAATSSGVYKRAGGESSWTAANTGLESLTVRQVVVDPHTPNALYAATVGGGVWRTIDGGATWKPTGTSAAIISRESVVGAFDFVGGGVAPGELVSIFGAGIGPSEGVQATAFDPSTGKLPTELAGVQVFFNDVAAPLLYVSAGQVNVQAPFEIASANPARVNIRVEFDGIVSNTVQVAALDTHPGLFPTPVNLDGSLNSEAAPTAPGSYVLLYATGQGETNPPVETGSRPPATEPLARPVAQVRVLIGGVEATVYFAGLVDPFVGLMQLNVEVPLSLTPGQYEVELLIGGKAAGKVGSIWVQ
;
A
#
# COMPACT_ATOMS: atom_id res chain seq x y z
N GLY A 1 -9.89 10.67 48.50
CA GLY A 1 -10.38 11.98 48.02
C GLY A 1 -9.79 13.05 48.88
N ASN A 2 -9.01 13.95 48.29
CA ASN A 2 -8.58 15.23 48.87
C ASN A 2 -8.75 16.27 47.75
N SER A 3 -9.58 17.28 47.98
CA SER A 3 -9.87 18.37 47.05
C SER A 3 -8.96 19.57 47.33
N PHE A 4 -8.34 20.13 46.30
CA PHE A 4 -7.60 21.40 46.37
C PHE A 4 -8.56 22.58 46.12
N SER A 5 -8.43 23.65 46.91
CA SER A 5 -9.38 24.78 46.98
C SER A 5 -9.12 25.90 45.95
N GLN A 6 -10.22 26.54 45.54
CA GLN A 6 -10.39 27.55 44.48
C GLN A 6 -9.44 28.76 44.50
N GLY A 7 -8.86 29.02 43.33
CA GLY A 7 -8.40 30.32 42.83
C GLY A 7 -8.04 30.13 41.36
N GLN A 8 -8.91 30.54 40.43
CA GLN A 8 -8.84 30.28 38.97
C GLN A 8 -7.93 29.11 38.57
N GLN A 9 -8.29 27.89 39.02
CA GLN A 9 -7.48 26.71 38.76
C GLN A 9 -7.83 26.18 37.37
N THR A 10 -6.90 26.28 36.43
CA THR A 10 -6.80 25.27 35.38
C THR A 10 -6.76 23.91 36.08
N THR A 11 -7.84 23.14 35.98
CA THR A 11 -7.93 21.85 36.65
C THR A 11 -6.93 20.91 36.00
N ILE A 12 -5.88 20.53 36.75
CA ILE A 12 -4.94 19.50 36.33
C ILE A 12 -5.66 18.16 36.43
N GLN A 13 -5.85 17.51 35.29
CA GLN A 13 -6.45 16.19 35.21
C GLN A 13 -5.36 15.14 35.19
N MET A 14 -5.44 14.20 36.12
CA MET A 14 -4.62 12.99 36.11
C MET A 14 -5.14 12.03 35.04
N ILE A 15 -4.23 11.47 34.25
CA ILE A 15 -4.53 10.56 33.14
C ILE A 15 -3.92 9.19 33.39
N THR A 16 -2.70 9.17 33.93
CA THR A 16 -1.96 7.95 34.21
C THR A 16 -1.11 8.10 35.47
N VAL A 17 -0.78 6.97 36.09
CA VAL A 17 0.08 6.85 37.27
C VAL A 17 1.09 5.73 37.01
N ALA A 18 2.35 5.97 37.36
CA ALA A 18 3.40 4.96 37.37
C ALA A 18 4.14 5.01 38.71
N VAL A 19 4.34 3.85 39.33
CA VAL A 19 5.16 3.72 40.54
C VAL A 19 6.52 3.19 40.12
N ASP A 20 7.57 3.83 40.60
CA ASP A 20 8.93 3.36 40.40
C ASP A 20 9.10 1.96 41.03
N PRO A 21 9.44 0.93 40.24
CA PRO A 21 9.51 -0.45 40.73
C PRO A 21 10.71 -0.71 41.64
N VAL A 22 11.70 0.20 41.66
CA VAL A 22 12.89 0.10 42.53
C VAL A 22 12.70 0.95 43.80
N THR A 23 12.08 2.12 43.67
CA THR A 23 11.82 3.04 44.79
C THR A 23 10.34 3.43 44.87
N PRO A 24 9.46 2.64 45.53
CA PRO A 24 8.01 2.86 45.49
C PRO A 24 7.52 4.21 46.05
N ALA A 25 8.35 4.90 46.83
CA ALA A 25 8.08 6.27 47.27
C ALA A 25 8.09 7.29 46.10
N ASN A 26 8.72 6.94 44.98
CA ASN A 26 8.69 7.69 43.73
C ASN A 26 7.44 7.31 42.92
N ILE A 27 6.52 8.26 42.79
CA ILE A 27 5.29 8.11 42.00
C ILE A 27 5.27 9.18 40.92
N TYR A 28 5.00 8.79 39.68
CA TYR A 28 4.89 9.67 38.53
C TYR A 28 3.44 9.74 38.08
N LEU A 29 2.95 10.96 37.82
CA LEU A 29 1.63 11.21 37.24
C LEU A 29 1.80 11.79 35.85
N GLY A 30 1.13 11.20 34.87
CA GLY A 30 0.89 11.83 33.59
C GLY A 30 -0.42 12.59 33.66
N THR A 31 -0.39 13.85 33.24
CA THR A 31 -1.52 14.77 33.35
C THR A 31 -1.79 15.48 32.02
N ASN A 32 -2.84 16.29 31.97
CA ASN A 32 -3.02 17.26 30.89
C ASN A 32 -2.04 18.44 30.95
N ALA A 33 -1.17 18.52 31.96
CA ALA A 33 -0.20 19.59 32.14
C ALA A 33 1.23 19.05 32.31
N GLY A 34 1.56 17.94 31.65
CA GLY A 34 2.87 17.28 31.73
C GLY A 34 2.98 16.21 32.82
N VAL A 35 4.22 15.98 33.27
CA VAL A 35 4.57 14.96 34.26
C VAL A 35 4.76 15.59 35.63
N TYR A 36 4.19 14.96 36.66
CA TYR A 36 4.43 15.30 38.05
C TYR A 36 5.05 14.12 38.78
N ARG A 37 5.89 14.39 39.79
CA ARG A 37 6.57 13.37 40.59
C ARG A 37 6.37 13.62 42.08
N SER A 38 6.06 12.57 42.83
CA SER A 38 6.19 12.51 44.28
C SER A 38 7.46 11.72 44.64
N THR A 39 8.07 12.08 45.77
CA THR A 39 9.17 11.33 46.41
C THR A 39 8.81 10.90 47.84
N ASP A 40 7.55 11.10 48.23
CA ASP A 40 7.01 10.92 49.57
C ASP A 40 5.73 10.06 49.54
N SER A 41 5.70 9.06 48.66
CA SER A 41 4.60 8.09 48.53
C SER A 41 3.24 8.73 48.23
N GLY A 42 3.25 9.83 47.49
CA GLY A 42 2.04 10.53 47.02
C GLY A 42 1.52 11.62 47.94
N ALA A 43 2.26 12.02 48.98
CA ALA A 43 1.86 13.12 49.85
C ALA A 43 1.99 14.49 49.15
N ASN A 44 3.05 14.69 48.35
CA ASN A 44 3.27 15.89 47.54
C ASN A 44 3.73 15.55 46.13
N PHE A 45 3.33 16.37 45.15
CA PHE A 45 3.72 16.21 43.74
C PHE A 45 4.33 17.50 43.20
N ILE A 46 5.48 17.39 42.54
CA ILE A 46 6.21 18.49 41.93
C ILE A 46 6.28 18.27 40.42
N ALA A 47 6.06 19.33 39.64
CA ALA A 47 6.16 19.26 38.18
C ALA A 47 7.59 18.88 37.73
N GLN A 48 7.68 18.07 36.68
CA GLN A 48 8.91 17.57 36.08
C GLN A 48 8.83 17.75 34.56
N ASN A 49 8.65 18.98 34.09
CA ASN A 49 8.31 19.26 32.69
C ASN A 49 9.47 19.82 31.84
N SER A 50 10.65 20.04 32.42
CA SER A 50 11.80 20.59 31.68
C SER A 50 12.14 19.70 30.47
N GLY A 51 12.14 20.27 29.26
CA GLY A 51 12.41 19.54 28.01
C GLY A 51 11.17 18.88 27.36
N LEU A 52 9.99 18.96 27.98
CA LEU A 52 8.73 18.70 27.28
C LEU A 52 8.33 19.95 26.46
N PRO A 53 7.49 19.83 25.42
CA PRO A 53 7.07 20.98 24.60
C PRO A 53 6.43 22.11 25.41
N ASP A 54 6.90 23.34 25.20
CA ASP A 54 6.42 24.54 25.92
C ASP A 54 5.11 25.13 25.34
N SER A 55 4.58 24.59 24.23
CA SER A 55 3.52 25.23 23.43
C SER A 55 2.08 25.04 23.95
N GLY A 56 1.90 24.50 25.15
CA GLY A 56 0.59 24.28 25.78
C GLY A 56 0.56 23.02 26.65
N ALA A 57 -0.59 22.75 27.25
CA ALA A 57 -0.91 21.53 27.99
C ALA A 57 -0.43 20.26 27.27
N VAL A 58 0.77 19.73 27.61
CA VAL A 58 1.27 18.46 27.06
C VAL A 58 0.52 17.33 27.72
N LEU A 59 -0.33 16.67 26.94
CA LEU A 59 -1.10 15.53 27.39
C LEU A 59 -0.18 14.32 27.53
N VAL A 60 0.07 13.88 28.77
CA VAL A 60 0.85 12.66 29.05
C VAL A 60 -0.12 11.51 29.27
N ILE A 61 -0.12 10.58 28.32
CA ILE A 61 -1.13 9.51 28.22
C ILE A 61 -0.63 8.22 28.89
N SER A 62 0.67 7.93 28.79
CA SER A 62 1.30 6.75 29.40
C SER A 62 2.68 7.09 29.93
N ILE A 63 3.07 6.46 31.05
CA ILE A 63 4.42 6.52 31.60
C ILE A 63 4.95 5.10 31.75
N ALA A 64 6.16 4.84 31.25
CA ALA A 64 6.88 3.59 31.47
C ALA A 64 8.23 3.87 32.12
N ILE A 65 8.64 2.99 33.03
CA ILE A 65 9.89 3.12 33.79
C ILE A 65 10.73 1.88 33.52
N ASP A 66 11.94 2.07 33.01
CA ASP A 66 12.92 1.00 32.91
C ASP A 66 13.59 0.81 34.27
N LYS A 67 13.29 -0.31 34.93
CA LYS A 67 13.84 -0.64 36.25
C LYS A 67 15.34 -0.88 36.26
N ARG A 68 15.96 -1.08 35.09
CA ARG A 68 17.38 -1.44 34.96
C ARG A 68 18.28 -0.24 35.20
N ASP A 69 17.88 0.93 34.70
CA ASP A 69 18.67 2.16 34.74
C ASP A 69 17.90 3.37 35.28
N GLY A 70 16.60 3.23 35.56
CA GLY A 70 15.74 4.32 36.04
C GLY A 70 15.31 5.28 34.95
N THR A 71 15.52 4.95 33.67
CA THR A 71 15.04 5.74 32.55
C THR A 71 13.51 5.76 32.53
N ILE A 72 12.93 6.92 32.26
CA ILE A 72 11.48 7.12 32.19
C ILE A 72 11.11 7.55 30.78
N TYR A 73 10.02 6.95 30.30
CA TYR A 73 9.44 7.23 29.00
C TYR A 73 8.02 7.75 29.18
N ALA A 74 7.69 8.86 28.54
CA ALA A 74 6.36 9.45 28.50
C ALA A 74 5.81 9.38 27.08
N ALA A 75 4.67 8.71 26.91
CA ALA A 75 3.86 8.81 25.70
C ALA A 75 3.01 10.08 25.78
N THR A 76 3.15 10.96 24.80
CA THR A 76 2.46 12.25 24.77
C THR A 76 1.67 12.46 23.48
N SER A 77 0.89 13.53 23.42
CA SER A 77 0.28 14.01 22.17
C SER A 77 1.29 14.49 21.12
N SER A 78 2.58 14.64 21.49
CA SER A 78 3.64 15.20 20.64
C SER A 78 4.86 14.26 20.53
N GLY A 79 4.67 12.97 20.80
CA GLY A 79 5.67 11.93 20.64
C GLY A 79 6.00 11.19 21.93
N VAL A 80 7.03 10.34 21.86
CA VAL A 80 7.68 9.76 23.02
C VAL A 80 8.75 10.72 23.52
N TYR A 81 8.74 10.99 24.82
CA TYR A 81 9.80 11.72 25.51
C TYR A 81 10.51 10.78 26.48
N LYS A 82 11.83 10.88 26.54
CA LYS A 82 12.70 10.09 27.43
C LYS A 82 13.40 11.01 28.41
N ARG A 83 13.55 10.56 29.65
CA ARG A 83 14.46 11.13 30.65
C ARG A 83 15.31 10.01 31.22
N ALA A 84 16.64 10.10 31.07
CA ALA A 84 17.53 9.08 31.61
C ALA A 84 17.55 9.11 33.14
N GLY A 85 17.93 7.98 33.75
CA GLY A 85 18.11 7.90 35.20
C GLY A 85 19.13 8.93 35.70
N GLY A 86 18.72 9.77 36.65
CA GLY A 86 19.56 10.83 37.22
C GLY A 86 19.56 12.16 36.47
N GLU A 87 18.96 12.24 35.28
CA GLU A 87 18.80 13.49 34.55
C GLU A 87 17.53 14.25 34.96
N SER A 88 17.56 15.57 34.82
CA SER A 88 16.45 16.47 35.17
C SER A 88 15.57 16.89 33.99
N SER A 89 16.02 16.68 32.75
CA SER A 89 15.34 17.14 31.53
C SER A 89 14.89 15.98 30.64
N TRP A 90 13.74 16.14 30.01
CA TRP A 90 13.26 15.26 28.95
C TRP A 90 13.95 15.57 27.62
N THR A 91 14.01 14.57 26.76
CA THR A 91 14.45 14.65 25.38
C THR A 91 13.45 13.91 24.48
N ALA A 92 13.22 14.42 23.27
CA ALA A 92 12.35 13.74 22.31
C ALA A 92 13.01 12.46 21.79
N ALA A 93 12.24 11.36 21.74
CA ALA A 93 12.68 10.03 21.32
C ALA A 93 11.78 9.55 20.16
N ASN A 94 11.75 10.33 19.07
CA ASN A 94 10.72 10.24 18.03
C ASN A 94 11.21 9.76 16.66
N THR A 95 12.52 9.62 16.46
CA THR A 95 13.10 9.30 15.15
C THR A 95 12.53 7.98 14.62
N GLY A 96 11.93 8.02 13.43
CA GLY A 96 11.30 6.86 12.79
C GLY A 96 9.82 6.65 13.13
N LEU A 97 9.24 7.37 14.10
CA LEU A 97 7.78 7.33 14.30
C LEU A 97 7.08 8.18 13.23
N GLU A 98 6.13 7.59 12.51
CA GLU A 98 5.33 8.29 11.51
C GLU A 98 4.16 9.08 12.11
N SER A 99 3.70 8.71 13.31
CA SER A 99 2.66 9.42 14.06
C SER A 99 3.15 9.76 15.47
N LEU A 100 3.09 11.05 15.81
CA LEU A 100 3.53 11.57 17.11
C LEU A 100 2.44 11.53 18.18
N THR A 101 1.20 11.20 17.85
CA THR A 101 0.18 11.00 18.88
C THR A 101 0.33 9.60 19.47
N VAL A 102 1.03 9.47 20.59
CA VAL A 102 1.37 8.18 21.20
C VAL A 102 0.42 7.88 22.36
N ARG A 103 -0.32 6.78 22.27
CA ARG A 103 -1.31 6.36 23.29
C ARG A 103 -0.67 5.56 24.41
N GLN A 104 0.32 4.75 24.10
CA GLN A 104 0.94 3.86 25.07
C GLN A 104 2.41 3.68 24.75
N VAL A 105 3.24 3.65 25.80
CA VAL A 105 4.63 3.23 25.72
C VAL A 105 4.85 2.16 26.78
N VAL A 106 5.56 1.09 26.43
CA VAL A 106 5.93 0.01 27.35
C VAL A 106 7.39 -0.39 27.14
N VAL A 107 8.09 -0.71 28.22
CA VAL A 107 9.46 -1.24 28.20
C VAL A 107 9.40 -2.76 28.13
N ASP A 108 10.21 -3.38 27.26
CA ASP A 108 10.40 -4.83 27.28
C ASP A 108 11.20 -5.22 28.53
N PRO A 109 10.61 -6.01 29.45
CA PRO A 109 11.27 -6.37 30.70
C PRO A 109 12.45 -7.34 30.52
N HIS A 110 12.54 -8.03 29.37
CA HIS A 110 13.58 -9.04 29.10
C HIS A 110 14.69 -8.50 28.20
N THR A 111 14.37 -7.57 27.30
CA THR A 111 15.35 -7.03 26.35
C THR A 111 15.75 -5.61 26.74
N PRO A 112 17.01 -5.35 27.14
CA PRO A 112 17.50 -4.00 27.41
C PRO A 112 17.27 -3.09 26.20
N ASN A 113 16.93 -1.82 26.46
CA ASN A 113 16.71 -0.80 25.43
C ASN A 113 15.57 -1.09 24.44
N ALA A 114 14.84 -2.20 24.57
CA ALA A 114 13.68 -2.45 23.73
C ALA A 114 12.41 -1.88 24.35
N LEU A 115 11.64 -1.17 23.53
CA LEU A 115 10.35 -0.59 23.89
C LEU A 115 9.35 -0.74 22.76
N TYR A 116 8.08 -0.62 23.11
CA TYR A 116 6.98 -0.54 22.16
C TYR A 116 6.17 0.73 22.37
N ALA A 117 5.74 1.36 21.27
CA ALA A 117 4.90 2.54 21.26
C ALA A 117 3.67 2.31 20.39
N ALA A 118 2.47 2.46 20.94
CA ALA A 118 1.22 2.42 20.19
C ALA A 118 0.83 3.84 19.79
N THR A 119 0.73 4.12 18.49
CA THR A 119 0.42 5.44 17.94
C THR A 119 -1.00 5.49 17.39
N VAL A 120 -1.61 6.68 17.37
CA VAL A 120 -2.91 6.89 16.73
C VAL A 120 -2.70 6.87 15.21
N GLY A 121 -3.39 5.95 14.52
CA GLY A 121 -3.35 5.81 13.06
C GLY A 121 -2.08 5.16 12.50
N GLY A 122 -0.99 5.09 13.25
CA GLY A 122 0.29 4.51 12.79
C GLY A 122 0.62 3.12 13.34
N GLY A 123 -0.25 2.48 14.12
CA GLY A 123 -0.03 1.13 14.65
C GLY A 123 0.99 1.04 15.78
N VAL A 124 1.62 -0.13 15.95
CA VAL A 124 2.61 -0.38 17.02
C VAL A 124 4.03 -0.36 16.46
N TRP A 125 4.86 0.44 17.11
CA TRP A 125 6.26 0.65 16.79
C TRP A 125 7.15 0.01 17.85
N ARG A 126 8.34 -0.42 17.46
CA ARG A 126 9.36 -0.99 18.34
C ARG A 126 10.69 -0.30 18.13
N THR A 127 11.40 -0.11 19.22
CA THR A 127 12.81 0.28 19.26
C THR A 127 13.60 -0.83 19.97
N ILE A 128 14.90 -0.92 19.69
CA ILE A 128 15.87 -1.76 20.41
C ILE A 128 17.08 -0.94 20.91
N ASP A 129 17.05 0.38 20.71
CA ASP A 129 18.13 1.32 21.01
C ASP A 129 17.67 2.42 21.99
N GLY A 130 16.65 2.11 22.79
CA GLY A 130 16.21 2.94 23.90
C GLY A 130 15.42 4.17 23.45
N GLY A 131 14.81 4.12 22.27
CA GLY A 131 14.03 5.20 21.66
C GLY A 131 14.83 6.11 20.73
N ALA A 132 16.08 5.76 20.38
CA ALA A 132 16.87 6.52 19.43
C ALA A 132 16.35 6.35 18.00
N THR A 133 15.90 5.15 17.62
CA THR A 133 15.17 4.88 16.37
C THR A 133 14.01 3.91 16.59
N TRP A 134 12.90 4.14 15.88
CA TRP A 134 11.72 3.29 15.88
C TRP A 134 11.52 2.63 14.52
N LYS A 135 11.04 1.39 14.55
CA LYS A 135 10.62 0.62 13.38
C LYS A 135 9.20 0.10 13.61
N PRO A 136 8.37 -0.04 12.56
CA PRO A 136 7.09 -0.69 12.71
C PRO A 136 7.30 -2.13 13.21
N THR A 137 6.43 -2.63 14.08
CA THR A 137 6.49 -4.04 14.54
C THR A 137 5.97 -5.02 13.52
N GLY A 138 5.38 -4.55 12.42
CA GLY A 138 4.60 -5.37 11.50
C GLY A 138 3.27 -5.86 12.09
N THR A 139 2.88 -5.43 13.30
CA THR A 139 1.57 -5.79 13.89
C THR A 139 0.42 -4.88 13.45
N SER A 140 0.68 -3.86 12.63
CA SER A 140 -0.32 -3.42 11.66
C SER A 140 -0.50 -4.59 10.69
N ALA A 141 -1.48 -5.46 10.95
CA ALA A 141 -1.75 -6.61 10.10
C ALA A 141 -1.75 -6.12 8.65
N ALA A 142 -1.04 -6.84 7.77
CA ALA A 142 -1.19 -6.64 6.35
C ALA A 142 -2.69 -6.76 6.05
N ILE A 143 -3.32 -5.67 5.61
CA ILE A 143 -4.76 -5.66 5.36
C ILE A 143 -5.00 -5.25 3.92
N ILE A 144 -5.79 -6.06 3.25
CA ILE A 144 -6.36 -5.80 1.93
C ILE A 144 -7.88 -5.95 2.01
N SER A 145 -8.60 -5.36 1.05
CA SER A 145 -10.05 -5.50 0.92
C SER A 145 -10.38 -6.01 -0.47
N ARG A 146 -11.57 -6.59 -0.67
CA ARG A 146 -11.98 -7.02 -2.02
C ARG A 146 -12.09 -5.82 -2.98
N GLU A 147 -12.45 -4.64 -2.46
CA GLU A 147 -12.57 -3.41 -3.23
C GLU A 147 -11.21 -2.81 -3.61
N SER A 148 -10.14 -3.20 -2.93
CA SER A 148 -8.78 -2.70 -3.21
C SER A 148 -8.01 -3.54 -4.22
N VAL A 149 -8.60 -4.64 -4.71
CA VAL A 149 -8.11 -5.44 -5.84
C VAL A 149 -8.79 -4.93 -7.11
N VAL A 150 -8.02 -4.30 -7.98
CA VAL A 150 -8.53 -3.60 -9.16
C VAL A 150 -7.62 -3.77 -10.37
N GLY A 151 -8.16 -3.63 -11.58
CA GLY A 151 -7.37 -3.59 -12.81
C GLY A 151 -6.35 -2.45 -12.78
N ALA A 152 -5.11 -2.71 -13.21
CA ALA A 152 -4.02 -1.74 -13.08
C ALA A 152 -4.18 -0.49 -13.97
N PHE A 153 -5.01 -0.56 -15.02
CA PHE A 153 -5.18 0.53 -16.00
C PHE A 153 -6.44 1.37 -15.78
N ASP A 154 -7.50 0.77 -15.23
CA ASP A 154 -8.80 1.42 -15.06
C ASP A 154 -9.25 1.54 -13.60
N PHE A 155 -8.57 0.86 -12.67
CA PHE A 155 -8.95 0.78 -11.26
C PHE A 155 -10.36 0.24 -11.02
N VAL A 156 -10.87 -0.60 -11.93
CA VAL A 156 -12.15 -1.29 -11.75
C VAL A 156 -11.93 -2.60 -11.00
N GLY A 157 -12.76 -2.84 -9.98
CA GLY A 157 -12.74 -4.07 -9.18
C GLY A 157 -13.91 -5.00 -9.50
N GLY A 158 -14.05 -6.06 -8.70
CA GLY A 158 -15.17 -7.01 -8.78
C GLY A 158 -14.78 -8.41 -9.28
N GLY A 159 -13.60 -8.54 -9.89
CA GLY A 159 -13.02 -9.81 -10.30
C GLY A 159 -11.63 -9.62 -10.90
N VAL A 160 -11.01 -10.73 -11.29
CA VAL A 160 -9.72 -10.76 -11.99
C VAL A 160 -9.78 -11.78 -13.12
N ALA A 161 -9.05 -11.51 -14.20
CA ALA A 161 -8.94 -12.40 -15.35
C ALA A 161 -7.53 -12.99 -15.53
N PRO A 162 -7.38 -14.17 -16.16
CA PRO A 162 -6.09 -14.77 -16.48
C PRO A 162 -5.14 -13.79 -17.21
N GLY A 163 -3.94 -13.60 -16.67
CA GLY A 163 -2.90 -12.76 -17.27
C GLY A 163 -3.09 -11.24 -17.12
N GLU A 164 -4.13 -10.79 -16.41
CA GLU A 164 -4.42 -9.39 -16.15
C GLU A 164 -3.34 -8.72 -15.28
N LEU A 165 -3.01 -7.47 -15.57
CA LEU A 165 -2.25 -6.63 -14.64
C LEU A 165 -3.19 -6.05 -13.59
N VAL A 166 -2.92 -6.37 -12.32
CA VAL A 166 -3.78 -6.04 -11.18
C VAL A 166 -2.99 -5.17 -10.20
N SER A 167 -3.65 -4.12 -9.70
CA SER A 167 -3.20 -3.34 -8.55
C SER A 167 -3.96 -3.76 -7.29
N ILE A 168 -3.22 -4.00 -6.22
CA ILE A 168 -3.74 -4.34 -4.90
C ILE A 168 -3.32 -3.24 -3.93
N PHE A 169 -4.29 -2.49 -3.41
CA PHE A 169 -4.05 -1.50 -2.37
C PHE A 169 -4.30 -2.08 -0.98
N GLY A 170 -3.60 -1.56 0.01
CA GLY A 170 -3.72 -2.03 1.39
C GLY A 170 -2.87 -1.24 2.36
N ALA A 171 -2.68 -1.79 3.55
CA ALA A 171 -1.79 -1.24 4.56
C ALA A 171 -0.86 -2.34 5.07
N GLY A 172 0.43 -2.02 5.20
CA GLY A 172 1.44 -2.97 5.67
C GLY A 172 1.70 -4.13 4.71
N ILE A 173 1.46 -3.92 3.41
CA ILE A 173 1.56 -4.96 2.37
C ILE A 173 2.91 -4.95 1.62
N GLY A 174 3.90 -4.20 2.12
CA GLY A 174 5.22 -4.10 1.54
C GLY A 174 6.13 -3.07 2.22
N PRO A 175 7.33 -2.82 1.66
CA PRO A 175 8.32 -1.90 2.23
C PRO A 175 7.88 -0.43 2.16
N SER A 176 8.39 0.43 3.05
CA SER A 176 8.06 1.86 3.08
C SER A 176 8.45 2.59 1.79
N GLU A 177 9.58 2.21 1.20
CA GLU A 177 10.01 2.68 -0.12
C GLU A 177 9.51 1.74 -1.21
N GLY A 178 9.00 2.31 -2.30
CA GLY A 178 8.54 1.53 -3.44
C GLY A 178 9.69 0.82 -4.17
N VAL A 179 9.52 -0.46 -4.46
CA VAL A 179 10.48 -1.27 -5.20
C VAL A 179 9.84 -1.78 -6.48
N GLN A 180 10.49 -1.54 -7.62
CA GLN A 180 10.06 -2.02 -8.93
C GLN A 180 10.90 -3.25 -9.32
N ALA A 181 10.26 -4.23 -9.96
CA ALA A 181 10.99 -5.31 -10.62
C ALA A 181 11.73 -4.74 -11.84
N THR A 182 13.06 -4.68 -11.79
CA THR A 182 13.89 -4.10 -12.85
C THR A 182 14.45 -5.13 -13.83
N ALA A 183 14.38 -6.42 -13.48
CA ALA A 183 14.90 -7.51 -14.29
C ALA A 183 14.07 -8.77 -14.10
N PHE A 184 14.10 -9.62 -15.12
CA PHE A 184 13.62 -10.99 -15.03
C PHE A 184 14.63 -11.82 -14.24
N ASP A 185 14.13 -12.80 -13.49
CA ASP A 185 14.96 -13.78 -12.79
C ASP A 185 15.84 -14.52 -13.83
N PRO A 186 17.18 -14.50 -13.70
CA PRO A 186 18.07 -15.09 -14.70
C PRO A 186 17.95 -16.61 -14.85
N SER A 187 17.45 -17.31 -13.83
CA SER A 187 17.31 -18.77 -13.84
C SER A 187 16.02 -19.23 -14.51
N THR A 188 14.96 -18.44 -14.41
CA THR A 188 13.63 -18.78 -14.95
C THR A 188 13.27 -17.97 -16.20
N GLY A 189 13.88 -16.81 -16.41
CA GLY A 189 13.49 -15.86 -17.45
C GLY A 189 12.15 -15.16 -17.19
N LYS A 190 11.64 -15.19 -15.94
CA LYS A 190 10.32 -14.68 -15.54
C LYS A 190 10.40 -13.48 -14.62
N LEU A 191 9.32 -12.72 -14.51
CA LEU A 191 9.16 -11.76 -13.43
C LEU A 191 9.24 -12.49 -12.07
N PRO A 192 9.84 -11.85 -11.05
CA PRO A 192 9.99 -12.48 -9.74
C PRO A 192 8.62 -12.64 -9.06
N THR A 193 8.45 -13.74 -8.33
CA THR A 193 7.28 -13.99 -7.47
C THR A 193 7.52 -13.58 -6.01
N GLU A 194 8.72 -13.09 -5.71
CA GLU A 194 9.08 -12.44 -4.45
C GLU A 194 9.89 -11.17 -4.76
N LEU A 195 9.48 -10.03 -4.21
CA LEU A 195 10.15 -8.75 -4.41
C LEU A 195 10.21 -8.00 -3.08
N ALA A 196 11.43 -7.71 -2.61
CA ALA A 196 11.65 -7.00 -1.35
C ALA A 196 10.85 -7.58 -0.16
N GLY A 197 10.83 -8.92 -0.04
CA GLY A 197 10.12 -9.64 1.02
C GLY A 197 8.61 -9.78 0.81
N VAL A 198 8.06 -9.26 -0.29
CA VAL A 198 6.63 -9.35 -0.62
C VAL A 198 6.38 -10.51 -1.57
N GLN A 199 5.34 -11.30 -1.29
CA GLN A 199 4.74 -12.29 -2.19
C GLN A 199 3.22 -12.07 -2.26
N VAL A 200 2.60 -12.39 -3.39
CA VAL A 200 1.15 -12.36 -3.55
C VAL A 200 0.68 -13.69 -4.09
N PHE A 201 -0.40 -14.24 -3.52
CA PHE A 201 -0.93 -15.54 -3.92
C PHE A 201 -2.36 -15.42 -4.43
N PHE A 202 -2.66 -16.10 -5.55
CA PHE A 202 -3.99 -16.27 -6.13
C PHE A 202 -4.31 -17.76 -6.09
N ASN A 203 -5.24 -18.20 -5.23
CA ASN A 203 -5.54 -19.64 -5.01
C ASN A 203 -4.28 -20.49 -4.75
N ASP A 204 -3.35 -19.96 -3.95
CA ASP A 204 -2.03 -20.55 -3.63
C ASP A 204 -0.97 -20.53 -4.77
N VAL A 205 -1.29 -20.00 -5.95
CA VAL A 205 -0.30 -19.72 -7.01
C VAL A 205 0.35 -18.37 -6.76
N ALA A 206 1.69 -18.34 -6.66
CA ALA A 206 2.44 -17.10 -6.47
C ALA A 206 2.39 -16.24 -7.75
N ALA A 207 1.96 -14.99 -7.61
CA ALA A 207 1.81 -14.05 -8.70
C ALA A 207 3.14 -13.35 -9.02
N PRO A 208 3.48 -13.16 -10.30
CA PRO A 208 4.61 -12.33 -10.70
C PRO A 208 4.41 -10.87 -10.30
N LEU A 209 5.45 -10.25 -9.74
CA LEU A 209 5.44 -8.91 -9.17
C LEU A 209 6.09 -7.90 -10.12
N LEU A 210 5.43 -6.76 -10.31
CA LEU A 210 5.96 -5.62 -11.08
C LEU A 210 6.43 -4.50 -10.16
N TYR A 211 5.72 -4.27 -9.05
CA TYR A 211 6.00 -3.19 -8.10
C TYR A 211 5.42 -3.52 -6.72
N VAL A 212 6.11 -3.14 -5.66
CA VAL A 212 5.66 -3.31 -4.26
C VAL A 212 5.98 -2.07 -3.43
N SER A 213 5.09 -1.73 -2.49
CA SER A 213 5.27 -0.70 -1.47
C SER A 213 4.34 -0.98 -0.28
N ALA A 214 4.45 -0.18 0.78
CA ALA A 214 3.66 -0.32 2.00
C ALA A 214 2.15 -0.20 1.78
N GLY A 215 1.73 0.47 0.70
CA GLY A 215 0.33 0.73 0.37
C GLY A 215 -0.17 0.14 -0.94
N GLN A 216 0.71 -0.39 -1.78
CA GLN A 216 0.35 -0.86 -3.12
C GLN A 216 1.26 -2.00 -3.60
N VAL A 217 0.67 -3.00 -4.23
CA VAL A 217 1.37 -4.04 -4.97
C VAL A 217 0.77 -4.17 -6.37
N ASN A 218 1.61 -4.23 -7.40
CA ASN A 218 1.20 -4.48 -8.78
C ASN A 218 1.71 -5.85 -9.24
N VAL A 219 0.80 -6.67 -9.76
CA VAL A 219 1.07 -8.06 -10.15
C VAL A 219 0.50 -8.39 -11.52
N GLN A 220 0.98 -9.48 -12.10
CA GLN A 220 0.22 -10.22 -13.10
C GLN A 220 -0.64 -11.27 -12.38
N ALA A 221 -1.95 -11.28 -12.62
CA ALA A 221 -2.83 -12.38 -12.22
C ALA A 221 -2.40 -13.66 -12.95
N PRO A 222 -2.12 -14.78 -12.24
CA PRO A 222 -1.67 -16.02 -12.87
C PRO A 222 -2.68 -16.55 -13.89
N PHE A 223 -2.22 -17.08 -15.03
CA PHE A 223 -3.11 -17.70 -16.01
C PHE A 223 -3.85 -18.93 -15.45
N GLU A 224 -3.26 -19.60 -14.45
CA GLU A 224 -3.77 -20.79 -13.78
C GLU A 224 -5.14 -20.58 -13.12
N ILE A 225 -5.52 -19.33 -12.83
CA ILE A 225 -6.82 -18.99 -12.25
C ILE A 225 -7.99 -19.25 -13.23
N ALA A 226 -7.72 -19.42 -14.53
CA ALA A 226 -8.73 -19.78 -15.54
C ALA A 226 -9.50 -21.06 -15.18
N SER A 227 -8.83 -21.98 -14.48
CA SER A 227 -9.40 -23.28 -14.08
C SER A 227 -10.14 -23.26 -12.73
N ALA A 228 -10.32 -22.08 -12.11
CA ALA A 228 -10.88 -21.96 -10.76
C ALA A 228 -12.34 -22.47 -10.67
N ASN A 229 -12.57 -23.41 -9.75
CA ASN A 229 -13.90 -23.95 -9.44
C ASN A 229 -14.10 -24.06 -7.91
N PRO A 230 -15.06 -23.34 -7.30
CA PRO A 230 -15.99 -22.39 -7.92
C PRO A 230 -15.25 -21.20 -8.54
N ALA A 231 -15.90 -20.43 -9.41
CA ALA A 231 -15.34 -19.27 -10.12
C ALA A 231 -15.04 -18.09 -9.17
N ARG A 232 -14.08 -18.30 -8.27
CA ARG A 232 -13.62 -17.41 -7.22
C ARG A 232 -12.11 -17.54 -7.08
N VAL A 233 -11.46 -16.42 -6.79
CA VAL A 233 -10.03 -16.37 -6.50
C VAL A 233 -9.83 -15.81 -5.10
N ASN A 234 -9.14 -16.58 -4.27
CA ASN A 234 -8.66 -16.16 -2.97
C ASN A 234 -7.30 -15.48 -3.15
N ILE A 235 -7.21 -14.22 -2.74
CA ILE A 235 -6.01 -13.39 -2.85
C ILE A 235 -5.50 -13.08 -1.44
N ARG A 236 -4.20 -13.26 -1.23
CA ARG A 236 -3.50 -12.81 -0.01
C ARG A 236 -2.13 -12.24 -0.37
N VAL A 237 -1.67 -11.29 0.44
CA VAL A 237 -0.32 -10.73 0.37
C VAL A 237 0.46 -11.23 1.59
N GLU A 238 1.71 -11.58 1.38
CA GLU A 238 2.66 -11.89 2.45
C GLU A 238 3.82 -10.91 2.35
N PHE A 239 4.21 -10.31 3.48
CA PHE A 239 5.36 -9.41 3.54
C PHE A 239 6.22 -9.75 4.78
N ASP A 240 7.46 -10.16 4.55
CA ASP A 240 8.42 -10.55 5.62
C ASP A 240 7.83 -11.57 6.62
N GLY A 241 7.07 -12.54 6.12
CA GLY A 241 6.40 -13.58 6.91
C GLY A 241 5.08 -13.15 7.58
N ILE A 242 4.64 -11.91 7.38
CA ILE A 242 3.32 -11.43 7.82
C ILE A 242 2.31 -11.64 6.69
N VAL A 243 1.33 -12.50 6.95
CA VAL A 243 0.28 -12.83 5.98
C VAL A 243 -0.94 -11.94 6.20
N SER A 244 -1.47 -11.37 5.11
CA SER A 244 -2.68 -10.55 5.15
C SER A 244 -3.93 -11.37 5.41
N ASN A 245 -5.06 -10.69 5.70
CA ASN A 245 -6.35 -11.33 5.50
C ASN A 245 -6.49 -11.80 4.04
N THR A 246 -7.21 -12.90 3.83
CA THR A 246 -7.56 -13.37 2.48
C THR A 246 -8.81 -12.65 2.01
N VAL A 247 -8.78 -12.14 0.79
CA VAL A 247 -9.97 -11.58 0.11
C VAL A 247 -10.39 -12.49 -1.02
N GLN A 248 -11.68 -12.55 -1.28
CA GLN A 248 -12.22 -13.35 -2.37
C GLN A 248 -12.85 -12.45 -3.42
N VAL A 249 -12.43 -12.63 -4.67
CA VAL A 249 -12.95 -11.92 -5.85
C VAL A 249 -13.51 -12.93 -6.86
N ALA A 250 -14.26 -12.47 -7.86
CA ALA A 250 -14.71 -13.33 -8.95
C ALA A 250 -13.53 -13.76 -9.84
N ALA A 251 -13.51 -15.02 -10.27
CA ALA A 251 -12.69 -15.44 -11.40
C ALA A 251 -13.48 -15.11 -12.68
N LEU A 252 -12.92 -14.25 -13.54
CA LEU A 252 -13.54 -13.80 -14.79
C LEU A 252 -12.78 -14.38 -15.98
N ASP A 253 -13.49 -14.68 -17.07
CA ASP A 253 -12.83 -15.10 -18.32
C ASP A 253 -12.03 -13.95 -18.94
N THR A 254 -12.59 -12.74 -18.88
CA THR A 254 -11.98 -11.48 -19.36
C THR A 254 -12.33 -10.33 -18.42
N HIS A 255 -11.41 -9.39 -18.27
CA HIS A 255 -11.59 -8.17 -17.47
C HIS A 255 -10.77 -7.03 -18.09
N PRO A 256 -11.17 -6.55 -19.27
CA PRO A 256 -10.34 -5.66 -20.07
C PRO A 256 -10.09 -4.32 -19.38
N GLY A 257 -8.83 -3.91 -19.28
CA GLY A 257 -8.46 -2.56 -18.88
C GLY A 257 -7.71 -1.87 -20.01
N LEU A 258 -8.14 -0.68 -20.42
CA LEU A 258 -7.52 0.10 -21.50
C LEU A 258 -6.57 1.14 -20.92
N PHE A 259 -5.32 1.16 -21.38
CA PHE A 259 -4.37 2.21 -21.05
C PHE A 259 -4.78 3.50 -21.76
N PRO A 260 -4.86 4.65 -21.06
CA PRO A 260 -5.54 5.84 -21.57
C PRO A 260 -4.72 6.64 -22.58
N THR A 261 -3.52 6.19 -22.95
CA THR A 261 -2.60 6.92 -23.82
C THR A 261 -2.44 6.20 -25.17
N PRO A 262 -3.27 6.54 -26.17
CA PRO A 262 -3.12 6.02 -27.52
C PRO A 262 -1.88 6.60 -28.21
N VAL A 263 -1.33 5.82 -29.12
CA VAL A 263 -0.12 6.17 -29.88
C VAL A 263 -0.46 6.13 -31.37
N ASN A 264 -0.09 7.16 -32.12
CA ASN A 264 -0.24 7.19 -33.57
C ASN A 264 0.71 6.17 -34.24
N LEU A 265 0.43 5.81 -35.50
CA LEU A 265 1.27 4.89 -36.26
C LEU A 265 2.75 5.30 -36.35
N ASP A 266 3.04 6.60 -36.30
CA ASP A 266 4.41 7.15 -36.34
C ASP A 266 5.14 7.09 -34.98
N GLY A 267 4.49 6.57 -33.93
CA GLY A 267 5.01 6.48 -32.57
C GLY A 267 4.78 7.72 -31.71
N SER A 268 4.18 8.79 -32.26
CA SER A 268 3.81 9.96 -31.46
C SER A 268 2.61 9.68 -30.56
N LEU A 269 2.54 10.35 -29.40
CA LEU A 269 1.32 10.29 -28.57
C LEU A 269 0.17 10.95 -29.32
N ASN A 270 -0.96 10.26 -29.42
CA ASN A 270 -2.14 10.84 -30.03
C ASN A 270 -2.69 11.96 -29.13
N SER A 271 -2.89 13.15 -29.72
CA SER A 271 -3.30 14.36 -29.01
C SER A 271 -3.92 15.37 -29.98
N GLU A 272 -4.51 16.46 -29.48
CA GLU A 272 -5.03 17.53 -30.33
C GLU A 272 -3.95 18.12 -31.26
N ALA A 273 -2.70 18.18 -30.79
CA ALA A 273 -1.56 18.66 -31.57
C ALA A 273 -1.00 17.61 -32.54
N ALA A 274 -1.33 16.33 -32.34
CA ALA A 274 -0.91 15.22 -33.18
C ALA A 274 -2.08 14.23 -33.38
N PRO A 275 -3.14 14.65 -34.11
CA PRO A 275 -4.28 13.78 -34.37
C PRO A 275 -3.93 12.74 -35.43
N THR A 276 -4.73 11.67 -35.50
CA THR A 276 -4.62 10.64 -36.53
C THR A 276 -5.68 10.84 -37.62
N ALA A 277 -5.36 10.55 -38.88
CA ALA A 277 -6.36 10.65 -39.95
C ALA A 277 -7.30 9.44 -39.95
N PRO A 278 -8.57 9.58 -40.37
CA PRO A 278 -9.42 8.43 -40.71
C PRO A 278 -8.73 7.50 -41.72
N GLY A 279 -8.84 6.18 -41.51
CA GLY A 279 -8.13 5.14 -42.29
C GLY A 279 -6.66 4.95 -41.90
N SER A 280 -6.11 5.80 -41.04
CA SER A 280 -4.83 5.55 -40.37
C SER A 280 -5.02 4.61 -39.17
N TYR A 281 -3.92 4.31 -38.49
CA TYR A 281 -3.90 3.40 -37.35
C TYR A 281 -3.55 4.14 -36.06
N VAL A 282 -4.16 3.66 -34.96
CA VAL A 282 -3.74 3.94 -33.60
C VAL A 282 -3.35 2.63 -32.91
N LEU A 283 -2.27 2.72 -32.13
CA LEU A 283 -1.84 1.68 -31.22
C LEU A 283 -2.50 1.97 -29.86
N LEU A 284 -3.20 0.97 -29.36
CA LEU A 284 -3.80 0.97 -28.04
C LEU A 284 -3.10 -0.10 -27.19
N TYR A 285 -3.04 0.11 -25.88
CA TYR A 285 -2.49 -0.85 -24.94
C TYR A 285 -3.55 -1.23 -23.92
N ALA A 286 -3.62 -2.51 -23.57
CA ALA A 286 -4.63 -3.04 -22.67
C ALA A 286 -4.08 -4.21 -21.84
N THR A 287 -4.88 -4.68 -20.89
CA THR A 287 -4.65 -5.92 -20.13
C THR A 287 -5.98 -6.63 -19.89
N GLY A 288 -5.97 -7.78 -19.21
CA GLY A 288 -7.17 -8.51 -18.82
C GLY A 288 -7.88 -9.19 -19.99
N GLN A 289 -7.12 -9.56 -21.00
CA GLN A 289 -7.59 -10.25 -22.20
C GLN A 289 -8.01 -11.72 -21.97
N GLY A 290 -7.68 -12.28 -20.79
CA GLY A 290 -7.91 -13.68 -20.48
C GLY A 290 -6.88 -14.61 -21.14
N GLU A 291 -7.28 -15.86 -21.34
CA GLU A 291 -6.46 -16.89 -21.97
C GLU A 291 -6.02 -16.49 -23.39
N THR A 292 -4.85 -16.98 -23.79
CA THR A 292 -4.24 -16.71 -25.10
C THR A 292 -3.96 -17.98 -25.89
N ASN A 293 -3.85 -17.85 -27.20
CA ASN A 293 -3.41 -18.89 -28.11
C ASN A 293 -2.28 -18.35 -29.02
N PRO A 294 -1.07 -18.94 -28.98
CA PRO A 294 -0.64 -19.99 -28.05
C PRO A 294 -0.71 -19.52 -26.58
N PRO A 295 -0.83 -20.45 -25.62
CA PRO A 295 -0.82 -20.11 -24.21
C PRO A 295 0.53 -19.51 -23.80
N VAL A 296 0.49 -18.53 -22.89
CA VAL A 296 1.68 -17.92 -22.30
C VAL A 296 1.79 -18.35 -20.85
N GLU A 297 3.01 -18.68 -20.43
CA GLU A 297 3.30 -19.05 -19.07
C GLU A 297 3.29 -17.83 -18.14
N THR A 298 2.71 -17.97 -16.94
CA THR A 298 2.65 -16.92 -15.93
C THR A 298 4.05 -16.36 -15.62
N GLY A 299 4.18 -15.03 -15.68
CA GLY A 299 5.41 -14.29 -15.42
C GLY A 299 6.41 -14.26 -16.58
N SER A 300 6.17 -15.00 -17.65
CA SER A 300 7.06 -15.07 -18.81
C SER A 300 6.75 -13.97 -19.83
N ARG A 301 7.76 -13.59 -20.61
CA ARG A 301 7.55 -12.77 -21.82
C ARG A 301 6.73 -13.55 -22.85
N PRO A 302 5.80 -12.89 -23.57
CA PRO A 302 5.10 -13.54 -24.67
C PRO A 302 6.05 -13.79 -25.86
N PRO A 303 5.68 -14.67 -26.82
CA PRO A 303 6.47 -14.88 -28.03
C PRO A 303 6.71 -13.58 -28.80
N ALA A 304 7.96 -13.31 -29.18
CA ALA A 304 8.35 -12.14 -29.98
C ALA A 304 8.15 -12.33 -31.51
N THR A 305 7.85 -13.55 -31.95
CA THR A 305 7.63 -13.92 -33.36
C THR A 305 6.44 -14.87 -33.48
N GLU A 306 5.88 -14.99 -34.69
CA GLU A 306 4.74 -15.88 -34.93
C GLU A 306 5.05 -17.36 -34.55
N PRO A 307 4.10 -18.10 -33.94
CA PRO A 307 2.75 -17.65 -33.59
C PRO A 307 2.71 -16.72 -32.37
N LEU A 308 2.18 -15.50 -32.55
CA LEU A 308 2.02 -14.50 -31.50
C LEU A 308 0.84 -14.88 -30.59
N ALA A 309 1.00 -14.65 -29.27
CA ALA A 309 -0.03 -14.94 -28.28
C ALA A 309 -1.22 -13.97 -28.40
N ARG A 310 -2.34 -14.44 -28.94
CA ARG A 310 -3.56 -13.65 -29.17
C ARG A 310 -4.65 -14.07 -28.18
N PRO A 311 -5.54 -13.16 -27.73
CA PRO A 311 -6.66 -13.53 -26.88
C PRO A 311 -7.52 -14.62 -27.53
N VAL A 312 -7.96 -15.61 -26.75
CA VAL A 312 -8.94 -16.60 -27.21
C VAL A 312 -10.31 -15.94 -27.38
N ALA A 313 -10.64 -15.01 -26.48
CA ALA A 313 -11.87 -14.24 -26.54
C ALA A 313 -11.84 -13.21 -27.68
N GLN A 314 -13.02 -12.96 -28.29
CA GLN A 314 -13.15 -11.98 -29.36
C GLN A 314 -12.85 -10.56 -28.85
N VAL A 315 -12.01 -9.83 -29.60
CA VAL A 315 -11.70 -8.42 -29.36
C VAL A 315 -12.48 -7.54 -30.33
N ARG A 316 -13.13 -6.50 -29.81
CA ARG A 316 -13.81 -5.46 -30.59
C ARG A 316 -13.41 -4.09 -30.05
N VAL A 317 -13.32 -3.10 -30.93
CA VAL A 317 -13.06 -1.71 -30.55
C VAL A 317 -14.08 -0.81 -31.24
N LEU A 318 -14.67 0.12 -30.50
CA LEU A 318 -15.50 1.19 -31.05
C LEU A 318 -14.79 2.52 -30.83
N ILE A 319 -14.81 3.38 -31.85
CA ILE A 319 -14.29 4.75 -31.78
C ILE A 319 -15.46 5.68 -32.09
N GLY A 320 -15.85 6.51 -31.11
CA GLY A 320 -17.03 7.37 -31.26
C GLY A 320 -18.34 6.60 -31.46
N GLY A 321 -18.41 5.36 -30.95
CA GLY A 321 -19.55 4.45 -31.17
C GLY A 321 -19.57 3.75 -32.52
N VAL A 322 -18.58 3.97 -33.39
CA VAL A 322 -18.42 3.26 -34.67
C VAL A 322 -17.45 2.10 -34.49
N GLU A 323 -17.86 0.89 -34.88
CA GLU A 323 -16.98 -0.28 -34.82
C GLU A 323 -15.78 -0.12 -35.76
N ALA A 324 -14.58 -0.25 -35.18
CA ALA A 324 -13.31 -0.07 -35.84
C ALA A 324 -12.67 -1.42 -36.19
N THR A 325 -11.94 -1.48 -37.31
CA THR A 325 -11.23 -2.69 -37.71
C THR A 325 -10.01 -2.89 -36.81
N VAL A 326 -9.93 -4.06 -36.17
CA VAL A 326 -8.78 -4.47 -35.34
C VAL A 326 -7.89 -5.40 -36.16
N TYR A 327 -6.73 -4.91 -36.60
CA TYR A 327 -5.77 -5.70 -37.41
C TYR A 327 -4.87 -6.58 -36.56
N PHE A 328 -4.64 -6.18 -35.31
CA PHE A 328 -3.86 -6.92 -34.36
C PHE A 328 -4.43 -6.73 -32.96
N ALA A 329 -4.47 -7.82 -32.18
CA ALA A 329 -4.68 -7.82 -30.75
C ALA A 329 -3.91 -9.02 -30.18
N GLY A 330 -2.93 -8.76 -29.31
CA GLY A 330 -2.06 -9.79 -28.77
C GLY A 330 -1.09 -9.27 -27.71
N LEU A 331 -0.59 -10.19 -26.88
CA LEU A 331 0.45 -9.86 -25.91
C LEU A 331 1.74 -9.44 -26.63
N VAL A 332 2.46 -8.47 -26.06
CA VAL A 332 3.61 -7.84 -26.72
C VAL A 332 4.89 -7.97 -25.90
N ASP A 333 5.95 -8.55 -26.50
CA ASP A 333 7.29 -8.59 -25.90
C ASP A 333 7.88 -7.17 -25.82
N PRO A 334 8.61 -6.80 -24.74
CA PRO A 334 9.04 -7.63 -23.61
C PRO A 334 8.11 -7.58 -22.39
N PHE A 335 6.87 -7.11 -22.55
CA PHE A 335 5.99 -6.78 -21.44
C PHE A 335 5.13 -7.98 -21.03
N VAL A 336 5.15 -8.30 -19.74
CA VAL A 336 4.29 -9.33 -19.15
C VAL A 336 2.89 -8.75 -18.93
N GLY A 337 1.85 -9.47 -19.39
CA GLY A 337 0.45 -9.09 -19.18
C GLY A 337 -0.04 -7.87 -19.96
N LEU A 338 0.81 -7.27 -20.80
CA LEU A 338 0.45 -6.14 -21.67
C LEU A 338 0.03 -6.65 -23.04
N MET A 339 -1.15 -6.25 -23.48
CA MET A 339 -1.67 -6.47 -24.81
C MET A 339 -1.57 -5.19 -25.63
N GLN A 340 -1.17 -5.29 -26.90
CA GLN A 340 -1.27 -4.21 -27.87
C GLN A 340 -2.43 -4.48 -28.82
N LEU A 341 -3.11 -3.41 -29.27
CA LEU A 341 -4.06 -3.45 -30.38
C LEU A 341 -3.64 -2.47 -31.48
N ASN A 342 -3.76 -2.89 -32.74
CA ASN A 342 -3.63 -2.01 -33.91
C ASN A 342 -5.02 -1.79 -34.50
N VAL A 343 -5.54 -0.59 -34.34
CA VAL A 343 -6.92 -0.26 -34.66
C VAL A 343 -6.94 0.79 -35.77
N GLU A 344 -7.66 0.50 -36.86
CA GLU A 344 -7.89 1.45 -37.94
C GLU A 344 -8.99 2.43 -37.53
N VAL A 345 -8.73 3.72 -37.70
CA VAL A 345 -9.66 4.80 -37.38
C VAL A 345 -10.79 4.80 -38.43
N PRO A 346 -12.07 4.70 -38.05
CA PRO A 346 -13.14 4.60 -39.04
C PRO A 346 -13.19 5.78 -40.02
N LEU A 347 -13.31 5.48 -41.31
CA LEU A 347 -13.34 6.46 -42.40
C LEU A 347 -14.50 7.47 -42.29
N SER A 348 -15.53 7.14 -41.51
CA SER A 348 -16.72 8.00 -41.31
C SER A 348 -16.51 9.11 -40.28
N LEU A 349 -15.41 9.09 -39.51
CA LEU A 349 -15.18 10.08 -38.46
C LEU A 349 -14.71 11.41 -39.05
N THR A 350 -15.26 12.49 -38.51
CA THR A 350 -14.86 13.87 -38.82
C THR A 350 -13.81 14.36 -37.82
N PRO A 351 -13.12 15.48 -38.07
CA PRO A 351 -12.14 16.03 -37.12
C PRO A 351 -12.74 16.20 -35.71
N GLY A 352 -12.03 15.75 -34.68
CA GLY A 352 -12.50 15.84 -33.29
C GLY A 352 -11.91 14.79 -32.34
N GLN A 353 -12.30 14.87 -31.06
CA GLN A 353 -11.93 13.90 -30.04
C GLN A 353 -13.05 12.85 -29.87
N TYR A 354 -12.68 11.58 -29.86
CA TYR A 354 -13.62 10.46 -29.76
C TYR A 354 -13.21 9.50 -28.65
N GLU A 355 -14.19 9.07 -27.87
CA GLU A 355 -14.07 7.99 -26.91
C GLU A 355 -13.76 6.66 -27.62
N VAL A 356 -12.94 5.84 -26.98
CA VAL A 356 -12.52 4.51 -27.41
C VAL A 356 -13.04 3.47 -26.44
N GLU A 357 -13.93 2.61 -26.93
CA GLU A 357 -14.50 1.52 -26.16
C GLU A 357 -13.87 0.20 -26.58
N LEU A 358 -13.20 -0.48 -25.64
CA LEU A 358 -12.63 -1.80 -25.84
C LEU A 358 -13.57 -2.87 -25.27
N LEU A 359 -13.92 -3.87 -26.07
CA LEU A 359 -14.63 -5.06 -25.62
C LEU A 359 -13.80 -6.32 -25.86
N ILE A 360 -13.69 -7.18 -24.84
CA ILE A 360 -13.07 -8.51 -24.95
C ILE A 360 -14.03 -9.55 -24.39
N GLY A 361 -14.44 -10.52 -25.20
CA GLY A 361 -15.43 -11.53 -24.80
C GLY A 361 -16.80 -10.92 -24.45
N GLY A 362 -17.13 -9.76 -25.01
CA GLY A 362 -18.35 -9.02 -24.70
C GLY A 362 -18.34 -8.22 -23.40
N LYS A 363 -17.22 -8.19 -22.66
CA LYS A 363 -17.01 -7.30 -21.51
C LYS A 363 -16.35 -6.00 -21.97
N ALA A 364 -16.90 -4.86 -21.56
CA ALA A 364 -16.32 -3.55 -21.84
C ALA A 364 -15.27 -3.16 -20.81
N ALA A 365 -14.25 -2.42 -21.24
CA ALA A 365 -13.25 -1.85 -20.33
C ALA A 365 -13.85 -0.73 -19.47
N GLY A 366 -13.39 -0.61 -18.23
CA GLY A 366 -13.98 0.33 -17.26
C GLY A 366 -13.66 1.80 -17.51
N LYS A 367 -12.44 2.09 -17.95
CA LYS A 367 -11.97 3.44 -18.26
C LYS A 367 -11.88 3.62 -19.77
N VAL A 368 -12.54 4.67 -20.26
CA VAL A 368 -12.62 4.98 -21.68
C VAL A 368 -11.45 5.92 -22.03
N GLY A 369 -10.61 5.47 -22.96
CA GLY A 369 -9.55 6.31 -23.53
C GLY A 369 -10.16 7.18 -24.63
N SER A 370 -9.47 8.23 -25.07
CA SER A 370 -9.91 9.01 -26.23
C SER A 370 -8.79 9.19 -27.24
N ILE A 371 -9.17 9.28 -28.51
CA ILE A 371 -8.28 9.65 -29.60
C ILE A 371 -8.72 10.95 -30.25
N TRP A 372 -7.75 11.69 -30.77
CA TRP A 372 -7.93 12.85 -31.62
C TRP A 372 -7.80 12.45 -33.08
N VAL A 373 -8.81 12.80 -33.86
CA VAL A 373 -8.93 12.53 -35.30
C VAL A 373 -8.82 13.84 -36.07
N GLN A 374 -8.06 13.83 -37.17
CA GLN A 374 -7.73 15.01 -38.00
C GLN A 374 -8.91 15.49 -38.84
#